data_AF-A0A956DLV0-F1
#
_entry.id   AF-A0A956DLV0-F1
#
_cell.length_a   1.000
_cell.length_b   1.000
_cell.length_c   1.000
_cell.angle_alpha   90.00
_cell.angle_beta   90.00
_cell.angle_gamma   90.00
#
_symmetry.space_group_name_H-M   'P 1'
#
loop_
_entity.id
_entity.type
_entity.pdbx_description
1 polymer ?
#
loop_
_entity_poly.entity_id
_entity_poly.type
_entity_poly.pdbx_seq_one_letter_code
_entity_poly.pdbx_strand_id
1 'polypeptide(L)'
;MRRFALALVFVASFAWLALPARASSPRYRCVSGERIEEGSSTVGHYRTSGSGVGIEKGSSTVGWVKRRGDRWAIETFGGSTLGWLVDGRIETPGGSTRTTVDTARRLADCSDEVAAGIWVLQQDGRF
;
A
#
# COMPACT_ATOMS: atom_id res chain seq x y z
N MET A 1 -50.14 -50.81 -19.20
CA MET A 1 -49.01 -50.73 -20.15
C MET A 1 -48.64 -49.26 -20.34
N ARG A 2 -47.79 -48.70 -19.47
CA ARG A 2 -46.44 -48.17 -19.81
C ARG A 2 -46.36 -47.45 -21.16
N ARG A 3 -46.31 -46.11 -21.17
CA ARG A 3 -45.40 -45.32 -22.03
C ARG A 3 -44.95 -44.05 -21.28
N PHE A 4 -43.63 -43.94 -21.15
CA PHE A 4 -42.88 -42.91 -20.46
C PHE A 4 -42.89 -41.60 -21.25
N ALA A 5 -43.17 -40.47 -20.60
CA ALA A 5 -42.88 -39.14 -21.15
C ALA A 5 -41.43 -38.77 -20.79
N LEU A 6 -40.57 -38.66 -21.80
CA LEU A 6 -39.21 -38.13 -21.64
C LEU A 6 -39.29 -36.61 -21.42
N ALA A 7 -38.81 -36.16 -20.26
CA ALA A 7 -38.48 -34.76 -20.00
C ALA A 7 -37.07 -34.47 -20.54
N LEU A 8 -36.97 -33.62 -21.57
CA LEU A 8 -35.70 -33.11 -22.06
C LEU A 8 -35.38 -31.82 -21.29
N VAL A 9 -34.56 -31.94 -20.24
CA VAL A 9 -34.04 -30.79 -19.48
C VAL A 9 -32.81 -30.26 -20.21
N PHE A 10 -32.95 -29.08 -20.82
CA PHE A 10 -31.84 -28.35 -21.44
C PHE A 10 -31.04 -27.63 -20.34
N VAL A 11 -30.05 -28.30 -19.76
CA VAL A 11 -29.11 -27.68 -18.82
C VAL A 11 -28.06 -26.91 -19.64
N ALA A 12 -28.29 -25.61 -19.84
CA ALA A 12 -27.29 -24.72 -20.40
C ALA A 12 -26.24 -24.42 -19.33
N SER A 13 -25.09 -25.09 -19.44
CA SER A 13 -23.91 -24.95 -18.60
C SER A 13 -23.39 -23.50 -18.60
N PHE A 14 -23.69 -22.76 -17.53
CA PHE A 14 -22.94 -21.55 -17.17
C PHE A 14 -21.59 -21.97 -16.58
N ALA A 15 -20.63 -22.26 -17.46
CA ALA A 15 -19.24 -22.42 -17.08
C ALA A 15 -18.70 -21.04 -16.67
N TRP A 16 -18.81 -20.71 -15.38
CA TRP A 16 -18.10 -19.60 -14.76
C TRP A 16 -16.61 -19.90 -14.85
N LEU A 17 -15.96 -19.36 -15.88
CA LEU A 17 -14.50 -19.26 -15.95
C LEU A 17 -14.04 -18.31 -14.84
N ALA A 18 -13.86 -18.86 -13.64
CA ALA A 18 -13.16 -18.20 -12.54
C ALA A 18 -11.69 -18.06 -12.96
N LEU A 19 -11.37 -16.95 -13.64
CA LEU A 19 -10.00 -16.52 -13.84
C LEU A 19 -9.41 -16.28 -12.45
N PRO A 20 -8.30 -16.94 -12.07
CA PRO A 20 -7.67 -16.67 -10.79
C PRO A 20 -7.21 -15.21 -10.80
N ALA A 21 -7.75 -14.41 -9.87
CA ALA A 21 -7.24 -13.08 -9.59
C ALA A 21 -5.74 -13.26 -9.26
N ARG A 22 -4.87 -12.80 -10.16
CA ARG A 22 -3.43 -12.79 -9.90
C ARG A 22 -3.23 -11.95 -8.64
N ALA A 23 -2.89 -12.60 -7.54
CA ALA A 23 -2.43 -11.91 -6.34
C ALA A 23 -1.21 -11.10 -6.75
N SER A 24 -1.38 -9.78 -6.92
CA SER A 24 -0.26 -8.88 -7.13
C SER A 24 0.51 -8.86 -5.82
N SER A 25 1.75 -9.31 -5.85
CA SER A 25 2.66 -9.04 -4.75
C SER A 25 2.82 -7.53 -4.59
N PRO A 26 3.03 -7.04 -3.35
CA PRO A 26 3.41 -5.66 -3.13
C PRO A 26 4.62 -5.30 -3.98
N ARG A 27 4.62 -4.08 -4.53
CA ARG A 27 5.71 -3.58 -5.37
C ARG A 27 6.98 -3.42 -4.56
N TYR A 28 6.83 -2.88 -3.35
CA TYR A 28 7.90 -2.73 -2.39
C TYR A 28 7.74 -3.70 -1.23
N ARG A 29 8.87 -4.06 -0.62
CA ARG A 29 8.89 -4.84 0.60
C ARG A 29 9.93 -4.27 1.55
N CYS A 30 9.56 -4.13 2.81
CA CYS A 30 10.51 -3.86 3.87
C CYS A 30 11.12 -5.17 4.34
N VAL A 31 12.45 -5.26 4.30
CA VAL A 31 13.20 -6.43 4.77
C VAL A 31 14.07 -6.08 5.99
N SER A 32 14.67 -7.09 6.60
CA SER A 32 15.53 -6.92 7.77
C SER A 32 16.64 -5.89 7.53
N GLY A 33 16.98 -5.13 8.57
CA GLY A 33 18.00 -4.10 8.48
C GLY A 33 17.53 -2.85 7.73
N GLU A 34 16.26 -2.48 7.90
CA GLU A 34 15.75 -1.17 7.47
C GLU A 34 15.76 -0.94 5.94
N ARG A 35 15.80 -2.00 5.14
CA ARG A 35 15.89 -1.92 3.68
C ARG A 35 14.50 -1.94 3.04
N ILE A 36 14.35 -1.15 1.98
CA ILE A 36 13.19 -1.17 1.09
C ILE A 36 13.64 -1.77 -0.24
N GLU A 37 13.01 -2.88 -0.63
CA GLU A 37 13.31 -3.61 -1.86
C GLU A 37 12.17 -3.49 -2.87
N GLU A 38 12.51 -3.41 -4.15
CA GLU A 38 11.60 -3.59 -5.28
C GLU A 38 12.07 -4.83 -6.04
N GLY A 39 11.25 -5.90 -6.02
CA GLY A 39 11.70 -7.23 -6.45
C GLY A 39 12.84 -7.74 -5.56
N SER A 40 14.02 -7.96 -6.14
CA SER A 40 15.23 -8.43 -5.44
C SER A 40 16.28 -7.32 -5.23
N SER A 41 15.96 -6.08 -5.58
CA SER A 41 16.90 -4.96 -5.57
C SER A 41 16.56 -3.99 -4.46
N THR A 42 17.57 -3.49 -3.74
CA THR A 42 17.40 -2.39 -2.80
C THR A 42 17.16 -1.10 -3.54
N VAL A 43 16.04 -0.46 -3.26
CA VAL A 43 15.72 0.87 -3.80
C VAL A 43 15.92 1.97 -2.76
N GLY A 44 15.99 1.61 -1.48
CA GLY A 44 16.17 2.58 -0.42
C GLY A 44 16.15 1.96 0.97
N HIS A 45 15.95 2.82 1.96
CA HIS A 45 15.91 2.46 3.37
C HIS A 45 14.83 3.25 4.12
N TYR A 46 14.36 2.72 5.23
CA TYR A 46 13.61 3.49 6.22
C TYR A 46 14.43 3.56 7.50
N ARG A 47 14.61 4.74 8.09
CA ARG A 47 15.42 4.94 9.29
C ARG A 47 14.56 5.38 10.44
N THR A 48 14.45 4.58 11.49
CA THR A 48 13.71 4.98 12.68
C THR A 48 14.57 5.93 13.51
N SER A 49 14.06 7.12 13.81
CA SER A 49 14.76 8.11 14.63
C SER A 49 13.80 8.87 15.54
N GLY A 50 14.02 8.78 16.85
CA GLY A 50 13.15 9.41 17.86
C GLY A 50 11.69 9.00 17.67
N SER A 51 10.83 9.98 17.39
CA SER A 51 9.38 9.79 17.18
C SER A 51 8.97 9.76 15.70
N GLY A 52 9.89 9.44 14.80
CA GLY A 52 9.61 9.43 13.36
C GLY A 52 10.43 8.40 12.59
N VAL A 53 10.11 8.32 11.29
CA VAL A 53 10.78 7.46 10.33
C VAL A 53 11.23 8.30 9.14
N GLY A 54 12.52 8.29 8.83
CA GLY A 54 13.03 8.84 7.57
C GLY A 54 12.88 7.83 6.45
N ILE A 55 12.46 8.27 5.27
CA ILE A 55 12.38 7.42 4.08
C ILE A 55 13.45 7.89 3.10
N GLU A 56 14.31 6.95 2.71
CA GLU A 56 15.42 7.15 1.78
C GLU A 56 15.13 6.42 0.47
N LYS A 57 15.47 7.07 -0.65
CA LYS A 57 15.56 6.43 -1.97
C LYS A 57 17.00 6.56 -2.47
N GLY A 58 17.62 5.44 -2.80
CA GLY A 58 19.07 5.35 -2.92
C GLY A 58 19.74 5.75 -1.60
N SER A 59 20.58 6.79 -1.64
CA SER A 59 21.30 7.35 -0.49
C SER A 59 20.72 8.68 0.02
N SER A 60 19.56 9.11 -0.49
CA SER A 60 18.98 10.42 -0.18
C SER A 60 17.67 10.28 0.57
N THR A 61 17.52 11.01 1.68
CA THR A 61 16.22 11.13 2.37
C THR A 61 15.27 11.93 1.50
N VAL A 62 14.14 11.31 1.13
CA VAL A 62 13.11 11.93 0.29
C VAL A 62 11.94 12.47 1.11
N GLY A 63 11.75 11.97 2.34
CA GLY A 63 10.71 12.42 3.23
C GLY A 63 10.80 11.82 4.63
N TRP A 64 9.86 12.24 5.47
CA TRP A 64 9.74 11.83 6.86
C TRP A 64 8.31 11.48 7.21
N VAL A 65 8.13 10.51 8.09
CA VAL A 65 6.85 10.21 8.74
C VAL A 65 7.02 10.47 10.23
N LYS A 66 6.45 11.56 10.74
CA LYS A 66 6.70 12.04 12.12
C LYS A 66 5.42 12.03 12.94
N ARG A 67 5.48 11.51 14.16
CA ARG A 67 4.34 11.56 15.06
C ARG A 67 4.06 12.98 15.55
N ARG A 68 2.80 13.38 15.51
CA ARG A 68 2.28 14.69 15.94
C ARG A 68 0.96 14.47 16.69
N GLY A 69 1.07 14.19 17.99
CA GLY A 69 -0.10 13.81 18.80
C GLY A 69 -0.57 12.39 18.47
N ASP A 70 -1.83 12.27 18.10
CA ASP A 70 -2.52 11.02 17.71
C ASP A 70 -2.32 10.64 16.23
N ARG A 71 -1.78 11.56 15.42
CA ARG A 71 -1.55 11.37 13.98
C ARG A 71 -0.08 11.37 13.60
N TRP A 72 0.19 10.89 12.39
CA TRP A 72 1.52 10.93 11.77
C TRP A 72 1.53 11.89 10.59
N ALA A 73 2.38 12.92 10.64
CA ALA A 73 2.63 13.80 9.52
C ALA A 73 3.54 13.11 8.51
N ILE A 74 3.17 13.14 7.23
CA ILE A 74 4.04 12.71 6.13
C ILE A 74 4.58 13.97 5.47
N GLU A 75 5.87 14.21 5.60
CA GLU A 75 6.55 15.45 5.24
C GLU A 75 7.60 15.19 4.15
N THR A 76 7.85 16.19 3.30
CA THR A 76 9.05 16.19 2.44
C THR A 76 10.32 16.28 3.28
N PHE A 77 11.49 16.03 2.69
CA PHE A 77 12.78 16.29 3.35
C PHE A 77 12.88 17.74 3.90
N GLY A 78 12.32 18.72 3.17
CA GLY A 78 12.29 20.13 3.58
C GLY A 78 11.25 20.47 4.67
N GLY A 79 10.45 19.50 5.12
CA GLY A 79 9.49 19.67 6.21
C GLY A 79 8.07 20.07 5.79
N SER A 80 7.78 20.19 4.49
CA SER A 80 6.42 20.47 4.02
C SER A 80 5.53 19.25 4.17
N THR A 81 4.40 19.37 4.86
CA THR A 81 3.43 18.28 5.03
C THR A 81 2.71 17.98 3.72
N LEU A 82 2.80 16.73 3.26
CA LEU A 82 2.12 16.21 2.07
C LEU A 82 0.82 15.45 2.42
N GLY A 83 0.68 15.02 3.67
CA GLY A 83 -0.50 14.33 4.15
C GLY A 83 -0.36 13.86 5.59
N TRP A 84 -1.38 13.14 6.04
CA TRP A 84 -1.45 12.59 7.39
C TRP A 84 -1.85 11.12 7.35
N LEU A 85 -1.26 10.30 8.22
CA LEU A 85 -1.82 9.00 8.58
C LEU A 85 -2.56 9.16 9.91
N VAL A 86 -3.88 8.93 9.88
CA VAL A 86 -4.83 9.12 10.99
C VAL A 86 -5.78 7.93 11.00
N ASP A 87 -5.79 7.14 12.09
CA ASP A 87 -6.72 6.01 12.28
C ASP A 87 -6.84 5.08 11.05
N GLY A 88 -5.70 4.71 10.44
CA GLY A 88 -5.64 3.85 9.27
C GLY A 88 -6.06 4.52 7.95
N ARG A 89 -6.34 5.82 7.94
CA ARG A 89 -6.60 6.63 6.76
C ARG A 89 -5.39 7.48 6.40
N ILE A 90 -5.16 7.65 5.11
CA ILE A 90 -4.19 8.60 4.58
C ILE A 90 -4.98 9.81 4.07
N GLU A 91 -4.76 10.96 4.68
CA GLU A 91 -5.47 12.21 4.42
C GLU A 91 -4.58 13.22 3.69
N THR A 92 -5.20 14.14 2.94
CA THR A 92 -4.54 15.34 2.40
C THR A 92 -4.09 16.25 3.55
N PRO A 93 -3.23 17.27 3.29
CA PRO A 93 -2.89 18.26 4.32
C PRO A 93 -4.12 18.99 4.89
N GLY A 94 -5.20 19.09 4.10
CA GLY A 94 -6.49 19.67 4.50
C GLY A 94 -7.46 18.71 5.20
N GLY A 95 -7.07 17.45 5.45
CA GLY A 95 -7.85 16.49 6.24
C GLY A 95 -8.84 15.61 5.44
N SER A 96 -8.93 15.76 4.12
CA SER A 96 -9.77 14.88 3.30
C SER A 96 -9.07 13.54 3.09
N THR A 97 -9.78 12.42 3.29
CA THR A 97 -9.23 11.08 3.03
C THR A 97 -8.89 10.89 1.55
N ARG A 98 -7.65 10.48 1.27
CA ARG A 98 -7.18 10.06 -0.06
C ARG A 98 -7.31 8.56 -0.25
N THR A 99 -6.93 7.79 0.77
CA THR A 99 -6.92 6.33 0.74
C THR A 99 -6.79 5.75 2.15
N THR A 100 -6.65 4.42 2.27
CA THR A 100 -6.40 3.70 3.52
C THR A 100 -4.97 3.17 3.60
N VAL A 101 -4.50 2.91 4.82
CA VAL A 101 -3.21 2.27 5.07
C VAL A 101 -3.15 0.87 4.48
N ASP A 102 -4.27 0.13 4.42
CA ASP A 102 -4.33 -1.16 3.73
C ASP A 102 -4.01 -1.04 2.24
N THR A 103 -4.45 0.04 1.60
CA THR A 103 -4.11 0.30 0.20
C THR A 103 -2.63 0.62 0.04
N ALA A 104 -2.05 1.36 0.99
CA ALA A 104 -0.62 1.61 1.03
C ALA A 104 0.18 0.32 1.27
N ARG A 105 -0.28 -0.59 2.14
CA ARG A 105 0.37 -1.89 2.39
C ARG A 105 0.33 -2.83 1.20
N ARG A 106 -0.70 -2.73 0.36
CA ARG A 106 -0.73 -3.45 -0.93
C ARG A 106 0.32 -2.93 -1.93
N LEU A 107 0.74 -1.67 -1.80
CA LEU A 107 1.86 -1.13 -2.57
C LEU A 107 3.21 -1.50 -1.95
N ALA A 108 3.32 -1.37 -0.62
CA ALA A 108 4.55 -1.59 0.13
C ALA A 108 4.30 -2.45 1.37
N ASP A 109 4.82 -3.68 1.37
CA ASP A 109 4.75 -4.61 2.51
C ASP A 109 5.68 -4.16 3.65
N CYS A 110 5.21 -3.20 4.43
CA CYS A 110 5.95 -2.46 5.46
C CYS A 110 5.04 -2.13 6.64
N SER A 111 5.60 -1.55 7.72
CA SER A 111 4.77 -0.99 8.80
C SER A 111 3.86 0.12 8.25
N ASP A 112 2.77 0.40 8.96
CA ASP A 112 1.75 1.35 8.55
C ASP A 112 2.33 2.74 8.23
N GLU A 113 3.25 3.24 9.06
CA GLU A 113 3.93 4.52 8.88
C GLU A 113 4.78 4.52 7.60
N VAL A 114 5.59 3.48 7.41
CA VAL A 114 6.50 3.38 6.25
C VAL A 114 5.70 3.19 4.96
N ALA A 115 4.71 2.30 4.96
CA ALA A 115 3.84 2.07 3.82
C ALA A 115 3.08 3.35 3.42
N ALA A 116 2.49 4.05 4.40
CA ALA A 116 1.81 5.32 4.15
C ALA A 116 2.76 6.40 3.61
N GLY A 117 3.97 6.50 4.18
CA GLY A 117 5.01 7.41 3.73
C GLY A 117 5.45 7.14 2.29
N ILE A 118 5.76 5.89 1.95
CA ILE A 118 6.10 5.46 0.58
C ILE A 118 4.97 5.81 -0.38
N TRP A 119 3.72 5.47 -0.02
CA TRP A 119 2.56 5.74 -0.88
C TRP A 119 2.42 7.22 -1.19
N VAL A 120 2.45 8.08 -0.16
CA VAL A 120 2.30 9.55 -0.35
C VAL A 120 3.47 10.14 -1.12
N LEU A 121 4.71 9.75 -0.82
CA LEU A 121 5.90 10.25 -1.52
C LEU A 121 5.93 9.81 -2.98
N GLN A 122 5.44 8.62 -3.31
CA GLN A 122 5.29 8.16 -4.70
C GLN A 122 4.23 8.97 -5.44
N GLN A 123 3.09 9.30 -4.79
CA GLN A 123 2.09 10.19 -5.40
C GLN A 123 2.63 11.60 -5.68
N ASP A 124 3.63 12.04 -4.90
CA ASP A 124 4.33 13.32 -5.09
C ASP A 124 5.54 13.20 -6.05
N GLY A 125 5.80 12.01 -6.61
CA GLY A 125 6.90 11.77 -7.57
C GLY A 125 8.30 11.69 -6.94
N ARG A 126 8.39 11.48 -5.63
CA ARG A 126 9.66 11.44 -4.87
C ARG A 126 10.16 10.04 -4.57
N PHE A 127 9.27 9.04 -4.60
CA PHE A 127 9.58 7.64 -4.36
C PHE A 127 9.24 6.81 -5.59
#